data_AF-A0A6C0DHV1-F1
#
_entry.id   AF-A0A6C0DHV1-F1
#
_cell.length_a   1.000
_cell.length_b   1.000
_cell.length_c   1.000
_cell.angle_alpha   90.00
_cell.angle_beta   90.00
_cell.angle_gamma   90.00
#
_symmetry.space_group_name_H-M   'P 1'
#
loop_
_entity.id
_entity.type
_entity.pdbx_description
1 polymer ?
#
loop_
_entity_poly.entity_id
_entity_poly.type
_entity_poly.pdbx_seq_one_letter_code
_entity_poly.pdbx_strand_id
1 'polypeptide(L)'
;MYMRILSIDVGIKNLAFCLFEKNTEDSHFSIQKWDIINLSQEDEIAKCHFVEKNNNICNKPAKYAANDKCFCLKHSKKQDFQLPNRELKASFINKQKIQILIDIADKYGIHYEKPCKKNDLLFKINEYISKKCFKEIETTNASQIDLITIGKNIKNKFNNVFPLEEKIDYVLIENQISPIANRMKTIQGMIAQYFIMNNTQHIEFISSINKLKCQDNKQDNKPQNSNDYKSRKKQGIQKCLEILTSDFRFNNQIEYFNIHKKKDDLSDSFLQGMWFINKQNL
;
A
#
# COMPACT_ATOMS: atom_id res chain seq x y z
N MET A 1 -27.83 18.40 -3.50
CA MET A 1 -27.61 16.95 -3.78
C MET A 1 -26.18 16.83 -4.26
N TYR A 2 -25.45 15.74 -4.00
CA TYR A 2 -24.05 15.64 -4.43
C TYR A 2 -23.90 14.70 -5.61
N MET A 3 -22.98 15.06 -6.52
CA MET A 3 -22.46 14.20 -7.56
C MET A 3 -21.07 13.72 -7.14
N ARG A 4 -20.85 12.41 -7.12
CA ARG A 4 -19.58 11.78 -6.71
C ARG A 4 -18.96 10.95 -7.81
N ILE A 5 -17.68 11.20 -8.06
CA ILE A 5 -16.86 10.48 -9.02
C ILE A 5 -15.66 9.88 -8.29
N LEU A 6 -15.60 8.56 -8.24
CA LEU A 6 -14.46 7.82 -7.70
C LEU A 6 -13.54 7.40 -8.84
N SER A 7 -12.28 7.82 -8.79
CA SER A 7 -11.25 7.39 -9.73
C SER A 7 -10.24 6.47 -9.04
N ILE A 8 -10.00 5.29 -9.61
CA ILE A 8 -9.16 4.23 -9.04
C ILE A 8 -8.01 3.89 -9.99
N ASP A 9 -6.79 3.93 -9.45
CA ASP A 9 -5.58 3.36 -10.04
C ASP A 9 -5.35 1.97 -9.44
N VAL A 10 -5.31 0.94 -10.29
CA VAL A 10 -5.42 -0.44 -9.81
C VAL A 10 -4.07 -0.95 -9.31
N GLY A 11 -4.00 -1.31 -8.03
CA GLY A 11 -2.83 -1.91 -7.41
C GLY A 11 -3.18 -2.91 -6.32
N ILE A 12 -2.21 -3.72 -5.87
CA ILE A 12 -2.36 -4.55 -4.66
C ILE A 12 -1.85 -3.79 -3.44
N LYS A 13 -0.58 -3.35 -3.46
CA LYS A 13 0.03 -2.64 -2.32
C LYS A 13 -0.35 -1.16 -2.30
N ASN A 14 -0.45 -0.58 -3.48
CA ASN A 14 -0.73 0.84 -3.66
C ASN A 14 -1.96 1.00 -4.57
N LEU A 15 -3.14 0.51 -4.15
CA LEU A 15 -4.37 0.86 -4.85
C LEU A 15 -4.69 2.31 -4.52
N ALA A 16 -4.45 3.24 -5.43
CA ALA A 16 -4.74 4.65 -5.19
C ALA A 16 -6.17 4.98 -5.64
N PHE A 17 -6.84 5.86 -4.90
CA PHE A 17 -8.16 6.34 -5.26
C PHE A 17 -8.29 7.83 -4.97
N CYS A 18 -9.06 8.53 -5.80
CA CYS A 18 -9.44 9.92 -5.61
C CYS A 18 -10.97 10.05 -5.76
N LEU A 19 -11.65 10.45 -4.70
CA LEU A 19 -13.09 10.70 -4.66
C LEU A 19 -13.33 12.20 -4.84
N PHE A 20 -13.86 12.56 -6.00
CA PHE A 20 -14.30 13.90 -6.33
C PHE A 20 -15.77 14.06 -5.94
N GLU A 21 -16.11 15.20 -5.36
CA GLU A 21 -17.47 15.56 -4.97
C GLU A 21 -17.79 16.97 -5.47
N LYS A 22 -18.98 17.12 -6.06
CA LYS A 22 -19.56 18.40 -6.49
C LYS A 22 -20.97 18.50 -5.94
N ASN A 23 -21.27 19.57 -5.21
CA ASN A 23 -22.66 19.87 -4.87
C ASN A 23 -23.40 20.30 -6.15
N THR A 24 -24.67 19.96 -6.28
CA THR A 24 -25.52 20.38 -7.40
C THR A 24 -25.59 21.90 -7.57
N GLU A 25 -25.35 22.66 -6.50
CA GLU A 25 -25.32 24.12 -6.51
C GLU A 25 -23.93 24.69 -6.80
N ASP A 26 -22.88 23.87 -6.69
CA ASP A 26 -21.51 24.28 -6.97
C ASP A 26 -21.19 24.11 -8.45
N SER A 27 -20.41 25.04 -8.99
CA SER A 27 -19.88 24.94 -10.36
C SER A 27 -18.73 23.96 -10.49
N HIS A 28 -18.19 23.43 -9.39
CA HIS A 28 -16.88 22.80 -9.38
C HIS A 28 -16.78 21.56 -8.49
N PHE A 29 -15.95 20.60 -8.91
CA PHE A 29 -15.55 19.47 -8.07
C PHE A 29 -14.46 19.87 -7.08
N SER A 30 -14.52 19.25 -5.91
CA SER A 30 -13.49 19.24 -4.87
C SER A 30 -13.08 17.79 -4.55
N ILE A 31 -11.97 17.61 -3.85
CA ILE A 31 -11.52 16.29 -3.39
C ILE A 31 -12.08 16.02 -2.00
N GLN A 32 -12.93 15.00 -1.89
CA GLN A 32 -13.50 14.55 -0.61
C GLN A 32 -12.57 13.56 0.09
N LYS A 33 -12.01 12.58 -0.65
CA LYS A 33 -11.06 11.58 -0.13
C LYS A 33 -9.99 11.28 -1.17
N TRP A 34 -8.72 11.19 -0.77
CA TRP A 34 -7.62 10.88 -1.68
C TRP A 34 -6.51 10.13 -0.94
N ASP A 35 -6.39 8.82 -1.16
CA ASP A 35 -5.48 7.98 -0.41
C ASP A 35 -5.14 6.68 -1.16
N ILE A 36 -4.35 5.83 -0.50
CA ILE A 36 -3.89 4.55 -0.98
C ILE A 36 -4.34 3.42 -0.05
N ILE A 37 -4.85 2.36 -0.65
CA ILE A 37 -5.31 1.14 0.00
C ILE A 37 -4.31 0.01 -0.28
N ASN A 38 -3.88 -0.66 0.79
CA ASN A 38 -3.06 -1.85 0.69
C ASN A 38 -3.92 -3.12 0.84
N LEU A 39 -4.23 -3.77 -0.28
CA LEU A 39 -4.99 -5.02 -0.35
C LEU A 39 -4.18 -6.27 0.04
N SER A 40 -2.86 -6.13 0.27
CA SER A 40 -2.00 -7.25 0.71
C SER A 40 -2.00 -7.48 2.23
N GLN A 41 -2.69 -6.64 2.99
CA GLN A 41 -2.71 -6.72 4.45
C GLN A 41 -4.14 -6.81 4.94
N GLU A 42 -4.38 -7.71 5.88
CA GLU A 42 -5.58 -7.67 6.71
C GLU A 42 -5.56 -6.40 7.58
N ASP A 43 -6.72 -5.90 7.99
CA ASP A 43 -6.88 -4.56 8.56
C ASP A 43 -6.11 -4.31 9.88
N GLU A 44 -5.66 -5.37 10.54
CA GLU A 44 -4.83 -5.27 11.73
C GLU A 44 -3.34 -5.29 11.38
N ILE A 45 -2.83 -4.15 10.87
CA ILE A 45 -1.39 -3.89 11.02
C ILE A 45 -1.13 -3.76 12.52
N ALA A 46 -0.51 -4.80 13.10
CA ALA A 46 -0.10 -4.79 14.51
C ALA A 46 0.58 -3.45 14.84
N LYS A 47 0.03 -2.72 15.81
CA LYS A 47 0.58 -1.43 16.24
C LYS A 47 1.61 -1.63 17.34
N CYS A 48 2.43 -0.60 17.55
CA CYS A 48 3.43 -0.64 18.60
C CYS A 48 2.76 -0.50 19.99
N HIS A 49 2.96 -1.47 20.87
CA HIS A 49 2.43 -1.43 22.25
C HIS A 49 3.33 -0.68 23.24
N PHE A 50 4.24 0.18 22.75
CA PHE A 50 5.15 0.93 23.62
C PHE A 50 4.44 2.18 24.18
N VAL A 51 4.45 2.33 25.50
CA VAL A 51 3.92 3.51 26.20
C VAL A 51 5.03 4.55 26.33
N GLU A 52 4.79 5.74 25.76
CA GLU A 52 5.72 6.87 25.86
C GLU A 52 5.64 7.55 27.23
N LYS A 53 6.61 8.42 27.55
CA LYS A 53 6.72 9.08 28.87
C LYS A 53 5.50 9.91 29.27
N ASN A 54 4.69 10.32 28.28
CA ASN A 54 3.44 11.06 28.44
C ASN A 54 2.20 10.13 28.55
N ASN A 55 2.39 8.84 28.85
CA ASN A 55 1.36 7.80 28.87
C ASN A 55 0.63 7.53 27.53
N ASN A 56 1.11 8.08 26.42
CA ASN A 56 0.53 7.78 25.11
C ASN A 56 1.10 6.48 24.52
N ILE A 57 0.23 5.63 23.97
CA ILE A 57 0.61 4.41 23.27
C ILE A 57 1.08 4.77 21.86
N CYS A 58 2.18 4.16 21.42
CA CYS A 58 2.75 4.42 20.11
C CYS A 58 1.86 3.88 18.96
N ASN A 59 1.30 4.76 18.14
CA ASN A 59 0.45 4.35 17.00
C ASN A 59 1.22 3.95 15.73
N LYS A 60 2.53 3.71 15.81
CA LYS A 60 3.33 3.33 14.62
C LYS A 60 3.15 1.85 14.29
N PRO A 61 3.21 1.46 12.99
CA PRO A 61 3.25 0.07 12.57
C PRO A 61 4.37 -0.70 13.27
N ALA A 62 4.03 -1.86 13.84
CA ALA A 62 5.01 -2.76 14.40
C ALA A 62 5.77 -3.48 13.30
N LYS A 63 7.03 -3.80 13.58
CA LYS A 63 7.89 -4.64 12.74
C LYS A 63 8.36 -5.89 13.44
N TYR A 64 8.30 -5.89 14.77
CA TYR A 64 8.86 -6.93 15.63
C TYR A 64 7.84 -7.33 16.69
N ALA A 65 7.81 -8.61 17.03
CA ALA A 65 6.99 -9.16 18.11
C ALA A 65 7.88 -9.90 19.13
N ALA A 66 7.60 -9.72 20.41
CA ALA A 66 8.20 -10.46 21.53
C ALA A 66 7.25 -10.45 22.73
N ASN A 67 7.15 -11.58 23.46
CA ASN A 67 6.30 -11.74 24.65
C ASN A 67 4.89 -11.15 24.48
N ASP A 68 4.21 -11.54 23.39
CA ASP A 68 2.84 -11.09 23.04
C ASP A 68 2.67 -9.57 22.85
N LYS A 69 3.77 -8.82 22.76
CA LYS A 69 3.79 -7.39 22.45
C LYS A 69 4.44 -7.13 21.11
N CYS A 70 3.93 -6.11 20.42
CA CYS A 70 4.40 -5.68 19.11
C CYS A 70 5.12 -4.33 19.21
N PHE A 71 6.20 -4.14 18.47
CA PHE A 71 7.04 -2.93 18.53
C PHE A 71 7.45 -2.44 17.15
N CYS A 72 7.46 -1.11 16.96
CA CYS A 72 8.09 -0.49 15.80
C CYS A 72 9.63 -0.53 15.93
N LEU A 73 10.35 -0.32 14.83
CA LEU A 73 11.83 -0.35 14.83
C LEU A 73 12.50 0.60 15.85
N LYS A 74 11.87 1.75 16.13
CA LYS A 74 12.40 2.70 17.13
C LYS A 74 12.27 2.14 18.55
N HIS A 75 11.15 1.48 18.85
CA HIS A 75 10.83 1.03 20.20
C HIS A 75 11.30 -0.39 20.49
N SER A 76 11.55 -1.22 19.48
CA SER A 76 12.24 -2.50 19.67
C SER A 76 13.65 -2.31 20.23
N LYS A 77 14.37 -1.26 19.79
CA LYS A 77 15.69 -0.89 20.33
C LYS A 77 15.69 -0.45 21.81
N LYS A 78 14.52 -0.22 22.41
CA LYS A 78 14.37 0.13 23.83
C LYS A 78 13.98 -1.06 24.70
N GLN A 79 13.84 -2.25 24.11
CA GLN A 79 13.51 -3.48 24.84
C GLN A 79 14.77 -4.33 25.00
N ASP A 80 14.75 -5.23 25.99
CA ASP A 80 15.84 -6.16 26.29
C ASP A 80 15.83 -7.40 25.37
N PHE A 81 15.51 -7.20 24.09
CA PHE A 81 15.49 -8.24 23.06
C PHE A 81 16.42 -7.88 21.91
N GLN A 82 17.17 -8.86 21.43
CA GLN A 82 18.06 -8.70 20.28
C GLN A 82 17.25 -8.65 18.99
N LEU A 83 17.64 -7.75 18.08
CA LEU A 83 17.05 -7.72 16.75
C LEU A 83 17.51 -8.96 15.96
N PRO A 84 16.60 -9.65 15.26
CA PRO A 84 16.96 -10.79 14.42
C PRO A 84 17.90 -10.31 13.32
N ASN A 85 18.99 -11.05 13.12
CA ASN A 85 19.95 -10.83 12.05
C ASN A 85 19.96 -12.05 11.12
N ARG A 86 20.69 -11.94 9.99
CA ARG A 86 20.68 -12.99 8.95
C ARG A 86 21.20 -14.34 9.46
N GLU A 87 22.17 -14.33 10.36
CA GLU A 87 22.78 -15.55 10.92
C GLU A 87 21.87 -16.29 11.92
N LEU A 88 20.94 -15.58 12.55
CA LEU A 88 19.95 -16.15 13.47
C LEU A 88 18.60 -16.50 12.82
N LYS A 89 18.47 -16.40 11.48
CA LYS A 89 17.23 -16.80 10.80
C LYS A 89 17.13 -18.32 10.72
N ALA A 90 15.96 -18.88 11.06
CA ALA A 90 15.71 -20.33 10.98
C ALA A 90 16.02 -20.90 9.59
N SER A 91 15.69 -20.18 8.51
CA SER A 91 16.00 -20.58 7.14
C SER A 91 17.51 -20.67 6.84
N PHE A 92 18.34 -19.91 7.56
CA PHE A 92 19.78 -19.98 7.50
C PHE A 92 20.30 -21.12 8.38
N ILE A 93 19.96 -21.11 9.68
CA ILE A 93 20.45 -22.05 10.71
C ILE A 93 20.15 -23.50 10.31
N ASN A 94 18.92 -23.80 9.89
CA ASN A 94 18.48 -25.17 9.60
C ASN A 94 19.31 -25.83 8.47
N LYS A 95 19.96 -25.04 7.61
CA LYS A 95 20.77 -25.52 6.49
C LYS A 95 22.27 -25.61 6.80
N GLN A 96 22.73 -25.09 7.94
CA GLN A 96 24.16 -25.02 8.25
C GLN A 96 24.77 -26.36 8.66
N LYS A 97 26.10 -26.45 8.52
CA LYS A 97 26.92 -27.55 9.06
C LYS A 97 27.12 -27.37 10.57
N ILE A 98 27.42 -28.47 11.27
CA ILE A 98 27.57 -28.46 12.74
C ILE A 98 28.64 -27.49 13.25
N GLN A 99 29.77 -27.35 12.55
CA GLN A 99 30.83 -26.41 12.94
C GLN A 99 30.33 -24.95 12.97
N ILE A 100 29.57 -24.54 11.94
CA ILE A 100 29.01 -23.18 11.88
C ILE A 100 28.01 -22.95 13.02
N LEU A 101 27.24 -23.98 13.39
CA LEU A 101 26.31 -23.90 14.52
C LEU A 101 27.06 -23.77 15.86
N ILE A 102 28.22 -24.43 16.00
CA ILE A 102 29.11 -24.30 17.16
C ILE A 102 29.64 -22.87 17.24
N ASP A 103 30.14 -22.33 16.13
CA ASP A 103 30.66 -20.97 16.08
C ASP A 103 29.58 -19.93 16.45
N ILE A 104 28.33 -20.16 16.01
CA ILE A 104 27.17 -19.35 16.40
C ILE A 104 26.89 -19.51 17.90
N ALA A 105 26.84 -20.74 18.42
CA ALA A 105 26.57 -20.98 19.84
C ALA A 105 27.62 -20.30 20.73
N ASP A 106 28.90 -20.43 20.40
CA ASP A 106 30.00 -19.80 21.12
C ASP A 106 29.92 -18.26 21.05
N LYS A 107 29.65 -17.70 19.86
CA LYS A 107 29.48 -16.25 19.64
C LYS A 107 28.37 -15.63 20.51
N TYR A 108 27.28 -16.36 20.71
CA TYR A 108 26.12 -15.91 21.48
C TYR A 108 26.13 -16.40 22.94
N GLY A 109 27.19 -17.09 23.38
CA GLY A 109 27.29 -17.63 24.74
C GLY A 109 26.24 -18.70 25.07
N ILE A 110 25.81 -19.47 24.07
CA ILE A 110 24.83 -20.55 24.23
C ILE A 110 25.56 -21.79 24.74
N HIS A 111 25.17 -22.27 25.92
CA HIS A 111 25.76 -23.48 26.49
C HIS A 111 25.25 -24.76 25.80
N TYR A 112 26.19 -25.64 25.44
CA TYR A 112 25.95 -26.98 24.89
C TYR A 112 27.03 -27.96 25.37
N GLU A 113 26.70 -29.26 25.37
CA GLU A 113 27.62 -30.32 25.80
C GLU A 113 28.47 -30.82 24.64
N LYS A 114 29.76 -31.14 24.88
CA LYS A 114 30.63 -31.77 23.89
C LYS A 114 30.82 -33.26 24.23
N PRO A 115 30.67 -34.19 23.27
CA PRO A 115 30.27 -33.99 21.86
C PRO A 115 28.75 -33.76 21.69
N CYS A 116 28.35 -32.72 20.95
CA CYS A 116 26.93 -32.43 20.67
C CYS A 116 26.47 -33.06 19.34
N LYS A 117 25.21 -33.49 19.28
CA LYS A 117 24.55 -33.77 17.99
C LYS A 117 24.05 -32.46 17.37
N LYS A 118 24.01 -32.43 16.04
CA LYS A 118 23.50 -31.27 15.28
C LYS A 118 22.10 -30.84 15.72
N ASN A 119 21.19 -31.79 15.93
CA ASN A 119 19.80 -31.50 16.30
C ASN A 119 19.68 -30.88 17.69
N ASP A 120 20.49 -31.34 18.65
CA ASP A 120 20.49 -30.80 20.02
C ASP A 120 21.00 -29.35 20.03
N LEU A 121 22.05 -29.08 19.24
CA LEU A 121 22.58 -27.74 19.07
C LEU A 121 21.59 -26.81 18.35
N LEU A 122 20.90 -27.30 17.31
CA LEU A 122 19.81 -26.57 16.65
C LEU A 122 18.68 -26.24 17.65
N PHE A 123 18.31 -27.19 18.51
CA PHE A 123 17.29 -26.99 19.53
C PHE A 123 17.71 -25.87 20.50
N LYS A 124 18.94 -25.90 21.02
CA LYS A 124 19.48 -24.87 21.92
C LYS A 124 19.54 -23.49 21.28
N ILE A 125 19.96 -23.41 20.02
CA ILE A 125 19.99 -22.15 19.28
C ILE A 125 18.57 -21.60 19.08
N ASN A 126 17.61 -22.45 18.69
CA ASN A 126 16.22 -22.03 18.53
C ASN A 126 15.58 -21.61 19.87
N GLU A 127 15.94 -22.27 20.97
CA GLU A 127 15.51 -21.91 22.33
C GLU A 127 16.08 -20.54 22.76
N TYR A 128 17.35 -20.26 22.44
CA TYR A 128 17.93 -18.94 22.66
C TYR A 128 17.19 -17.86 21.85
N ILE A 129 16.94 -18.11 20.56
CA ILE A 129 16.25 -17.17 19.67
C ILE A 129 14.85 -16.85 20.18
N SER A 130 14.08 -17.85 20.59
CA SER A 130 12.72 -17.63 21.08
C SER A 130 12.68 -16.82 22.39
N LYS A 131 13.70 -16.95 23.24
CA LYS A 131 13.79 -16.26 24.54
C LYS A 131 14.44 -14.88 24.47
N LYS A 132 15.37 -14.65 23.55
CA LYS A 132 16.25 -13.46 23.54
C LYS A 132 16.15 -12.61 22.28
N CYS A 133 15.52 -13.10 21.21
CA CYS A 133 15.40 -12.36 19.96
C CYS A 133 13.95 -11.96 19.66
N PHE A 134 13.77 -10.84 18.97
CA PHE A 134 12.49 -10.49 18.37
C PHE A 134 12.17 -11.42 17.19
N LYS A 135 10.87 -11.70 17.00
CA LYS A 135 10.34 -12.26 15.76
C LYS A 135 10.01 -11.12 14.79
N GLU A 136 10.50 -11.17 13.55
CA GLU A 136 10.03 -10.25 12.50
C GLU A 136 8.56 -10.53 12.21
N ILE A 137 7.74 -9.47 12.22
CA ILE A 137 6.37 -9.55 11.72
C ILE A 137 6.48 -9.68 10.20
N GLU A 138 6.11 -10.85 9.68
CA GLU A 138 6.19 -11.12 8.26
C GLU A 138 5.20 -10.22 7.52
N THR A 139 5.70 -9.50 6.52
CA THR A 139 4.84 -8.86 5.54
C THR A 139 4.72 -9.82 4.38
N THR A 140 3.52 -10.35 4.14
CA THR A 140 3.26 -11.24 3.01
C THR A 140 3.57 -10.49 1.71
N ASN A 141 4.26 -11.16 0.80
CA ASN A 141 4.50 -10.60 -0.52
C ASN A 141 3.15 -10.54 -1.27
N ALA A 142 2.84 -9.39 -1.87
CA ALA A 142 1.61 -9.21 -2.62
C ALA A 142 1.41 -10.22 -3.76
N SER A 143 2.50 -10.78 -4.31
CA SER A 143 2.45 -11.83 -5.33
C SER A 143 2.06 -13.20 -4.78
N GLN A 144 2.26 -13.44 -3.47
CA GLN A 144 2.03 -14.72 -2.80
C GLN A 144 0.64 -14.81 -2.17
N ILE A 145 -0.04 -13.69 -2.00
CA ILE A 145 -1.41 -13.67 -1.46
C ILE A 145 -2.35 -14.27 -2.49
N ASP A 146 -3.32 -15.06 -2.08
CA ASP A 146 -4.29 -15.61 -3.02
C ASP A 146 -5.35 -14.55 -3.40
N LEU A 147 -6.00 -14.77 -4.54
CA LEU A 147 -7.01 -13.84 -5.07
C LEU A 147 -8.27 -13.77 -4.21
N ILE A 148 -8.59 -14.82 -3.43
CA ILE A 148 -9.76 -14.84 -2.55
C ILE A 148 -9.52 -13.90 -1.37
N THR A 149 -8.34 -13.95 -0.77
CA THR A 149 -7.92 -13.02 0.28
C THR A 149 -7.92 -11.57 -0.22
N ILE A 150 -7.42 -11.33 -1.44
CA ILE A 150 -7.51 -9.98 -2.04
C ILE A 150 -8.97 -9.55 -2.22
N GLY A 151 -9.85 -10.41 -2.71
CA GLY A 151 -11.28 -10.10 -2.85
C GLY A 151 -11.96 -9.75 -1.51
N LYS A 152 -11.63 -10.49 -0.45
CA LYS A 152 -12.09 -10.17 0.93
C LYS A 152 -11.57 -8.81 1.39
N ASN A 153 -10.29 -8.53 1.14
CA ASN A 153 -9.67 -7.25 1.51
C ASN A 153 -10.25 -6.07 0.73
N ILE A 154 -10.59 -6.24 -0.56
CA ILE A 154 -11.32 -5.22 -1.34
C ILE A 154 -12.64 -4.90 -0.65
N LYS A 155 -13.45 -5.92 -0.36
CA LYS A 155 -14.75 -5.74 0.30
C LYS A 155 -14.62 -4.99 1.63
N ASN A 156 -13.76 -5.48 2.53
CA ASN A 156 -13.65 -4.92 3.86
C ASN A 156 -13.10 -3.48 3.83
N LYS A 157 -12.01 -3.26 3.09
CA LYS A 157 -11.36 -1.94 3.02
C LYS A 157 -12.24 -0.92 2.31
N PHE A 158 -12.93 -1.32 1.24
CA PHE A 158 -13.85 -0.40 0.57
C PHE A 158 -15.09 -0.13 1.41
N ASN A 159 -15.64 -1.08 2.16
CA ASN A 159 -16.73 -0.79 3.11
C ASN A 159 -16.30 0.22 4.18
N ASN A 160 -15.05 0.15 4.63
CA ASN A 160 -14.50 1.09 5.61
C ASN A 160 -14.27 2.48 5.02
N VAL A 161 -13.77 2.55 3.77
CA VAL A 161 -13.44 3.82 3.10
C VAL A 161 -14.67 4.47 2.46
N PHE A 162 -15.58 3.67 1.92
CA PHE A 162 -16.83 4.04 1.24
C PHE A 162 -18.00 3.27 1.89
N PRO A 163 -18.56 3.77 3.00
CA PRO A 163 -19.70 3.15 3.66
C PRO A 163 -20.88 2.95 2.71
N LEU A 164 -21.73 1.96 3.00
CA LEU A 164 -22.84 1.57 2.11
C LEU A 164 -23.85 2.69 1.88
N GLU A 165 -23.96 3.66 2.81
CA GLU A 165 -24.82 4.83 2.66
C GLU A 165 -24.22 5.90 1.73
N GLU A 166 -22.92 5.82 1.41
CA GLU A 166 -22.23 6.78 0.55
C GLU A 166 -22.48 6.44 -0.92
N LYS A 167 -23.47 7.11 -1.53
CA LYS A 167 -23.74 6.98 -2.97
C LYS A 167 -22.56 7.50 -3.79
N ILE A 168 -22.05 6.67 -4.71
CA ILE A 168 -21.05 7.03 -5.73
C ILE A 168 -21.70 6.87 -7.12
N ASP A 169 -21.76 7.94 -7.89
CA ASP A 169 -22.46 7.97 -9.19
C ASP A 169 -21.59 7.36 -10.30
N TYR A 170 -20.30 7.72 -10.33
CA TYR A 170 -19.33 7.23 -11.31
C TYR A 170 -18.13 6.57 -10.61
N VAL A 171 -17.74 5.38 -11.08
CA VAL A 171 -16.51 4.70 -10.69
C VAL A 171 -15.65 4.48 -11.93
N LEU A 172 -14.54 5.19 -11.98
CA LEU A 172 -13.54 5.11 -13.04
C LEU A 172 -12.42 4.18 -12.57
N ILE A 173 -12.18 3.09 -13.29
CA ILE A 173 -11.17 2.09 -12.93
C ILE A 173 -10.13 2.04 -14.03
N GLU A 174 -8.85 2.15 -13.68
CA GLU A 174 -7.77 2.01 -14.67
C GLU A 174 -7.86 0.66 -15.40
N ASN A 175 -7.81 0.70 -16.73
CA ASN A 175 -7.84 -0.49 -17.57
C ASN A 175 -6.46 -1.19 -17.63
N GLN A 176 -6.40 -2.42 -17.14
CA GLN A 176 -5.22 -3.29 -17.17
C GLN A 176 -5.17 -4.10 -18.48
N ILE A 177 -3.96 -4.30 -19.04
CA ILE A 177 -3.74 -4.94 -20.37
C ILE A 177 -3.36 -6.43 -20.20
N SER A 178 -4.07 -7.32 -20.92
CA SER A 178 -4.22 -8.74 -20.56
C SER A 178 -3.23 -9.79 -21.13
N PRO A 179 -2.05 -9.46 -21.68
CA PRO A 179 -0.94 -10.44 -21.73
C PRO A 179 0.07 -10.25 -20.59
N ILE A 180 0.12 -9.06 -20.00
CA ILE A 180 1.21 -8.63 -19.10
C ILE A 180 0.76 -8.67 -17.63
N ALA A 181 -0.53 -8.45 -17.36
CA ALA A 181 -1.03 -8.17 -16.01
C ALA A 181 -2.32 -8.94 -15.66
N ASN A 182 -2.41 -10.24 -15.96
CA ASN A 182 -3.61 -11.07 -15.69
C ASN A 182 -4.13 -10.93 -14.26
N ARG A 183 -3.22 -10.90 -13.27
CA ARG A 183 -3.59 -10.70 -11.88
C ARG A 183 -4.20 -9.33 -11.60
N MET A 184 -3.65 -8.26 -12.17
CA MET A 184 -4.25 -6.92 -12.04
C MET A 184 -5.58 -6.84 -12.80
N LYS A 185 -5.72 -7.56 -13.92
CA LYS A 185 -6.99 -7.66 -14.66
C LYS A 185 -8.08 -8.33 -13.84
N THR A 186 -7.75 -9.40 -13.12
CA THR A 186 -8.69 -10.03 -12.19
C THR A 186 -9.10 -9.07 -11.07
N ILE A 187 -8.14 -8.33 -10.50
CA ILE A 187 -8.41 -7.34 -9.45
C ILE A 187 -9.27 -6.18 -9.97
N GLN A 188 -9.00 -5.68 -11.18
CA GLN A 188 -9.87 -4.72 -11.88
C GLN A 188 -11.31 -5.24 -11.95
N GLY A 189 -11.50 -6.52 -12.32
CA GLY A 189 -12.82 -7.17 -12.33
C GLY A 189 -13.46 -7.26 -10.95
N MET A 190 -12.69 -7.60 -9.91
CA MET A 190 -13.19 -7.67 -8.52
C MET A 190 -13.62 -6.30 -7.99
N ILE A 191 -12.85 -5.25 -8.29
CA ILE A 191 -13.19 -3.86 -7.95
C ILE A 191 -14.50 -3.47 -8.64
N ALA A 192 -14.63 -3.73 -9.95
CA ALA A 192 -15.87 -3.46 -10.67
C ALA A 192 -17.06 -4.23 -10.06
N GLN A 193 -16.89 -5.53 -9.78
CA GLN A 193 -17.93 -6.36 -9.17
C GLN A 193 -18.39 -5.82 -7.81
N TYR A 194 -17.48 -5.32 -6.97
CA TYR A 194 -17.83 -4.70 -5.69
C TYR A 194 -18.78 -3.51 -5.88
N PHE A 195 -18.47 -2.60 -6.81
CA PHE A 195 -19.31 -1.42 -7.05
C PHE A 195 -20.63 -1.75 -7.75
N ILE A 196 -20.66 -2.81 -8.58
CA ILE A 196 -21.92 -3.36 -9.11
C ILE A 196 -22.84 -3.79 -7.95
N MET A 197 -22.31 -4.51 -6.97
CA MET A 197 -23.08 -4.97 -5.81
C MET A 197 -23.55 -3.84 -4.89
N ASN A 198 -22.88 -2.69 -4.94
CA ASN A 198 -23.22 -1.50 -4.18
C ASN A 198 -24.06 -0.48 -4.98
N ASN A 199 -24.70 -0.92 -6.07
CA ASN A 199 -25.62 -0.11 -6.89
C ASN A 199 -25.01 1.17 -7.47
N THR A 200 -23.70 1.18 -7.77
CA THR A 200 -23.09 2.27 -8.54
C THR A 200 -23.70 2.33 -9.93
N GLN A 201 -24.09 3.53 -10.38
CA GLN A 201 -24.79 3.72 -11.65
C GLN A 201 -23.88 3.57 -12.87
N HIS A 202 -22.67 4.14 -12.80
CA HIS A 202 -21.75 4.19 -13.93
C HIS A 202 -20.38 3.64 -13.53
N ILE A 203 -19.91 2.61 -14.24
CA ILE A 203 -18.58 2.04 -14.07
C ILE A 203 -17.87 2.04 -15.42
N GLU A 204 -16.72 2.71 -15.50
CA GLU A 204 -15.94 2.83 -16.74
C GLU A 204 -14.49 2.38 -16.58
N PHE A 205 -13.98 1.63 -17.55
CA PHE A 205 -12.57 1.27 -17.62
C PHE A 205 -11.79 2.31 -18.44
N ILE A 206 -10.92 3.08 -17.77
CA ILE A 206 -10.20 4.20 -18.37
C ILE A 206 -8.79 3.77 -18.80
N SER A 207 -8.42 4.10 -20.04
CA SER A 207 -7.07 3.84 -20.54
C SER A 207 -6.04 4.74 -19.84
N SER A 208 -4.95 4.14 -19.37
CA SER A 208 -3.84 4.84 -18.69
C SER A 208 -3.14 5.88 -19.56
N ILE A 209 -3.32 5.85 -20.89
CA ILE A 209 -2.77 6.86 -21.81
C ILE A 209 -3.44 8.24 -21.65
N ASN A 210 -4.64 8.29 -21.08
CA ASN A 210 -5.42 9.52 -21.01
C ASN A 210 -4.99 10.44 -19.86
N LYS A 211 -4.34 9.89 -18.83
CA LYS A 211 -3.89 10.60 -17.61
C LYS A 211 -3.07 11.87 -17.92
N LEU A 212 -2.26 11.87 -18.99
CA LEU A 212 -1.41 13.01 -19.37
C LEU A 212 -2.06 14.00 -20.35
N LYS A 213 -3.27 13.73 -20.86
CA LYS A 213 -3.95 14.55 -21.89
C LYS A 213 -4.83 15.66 -21.31
N CYS A 214 -4.78 15.88 -20.00
CA CYS A 214 -5.79 16.63 -19.25
C CYS A 214 -5.92 18.13 -19.62
N GLN A 215 -5.03 18.71 -20.44
CA GLN A 215 -5.03 20.15 -20.77
C GLN A 215 -4.64 20.49 -22.23
N ASP A 216 -4.57 19.52 -23.14
CA ASP A 216 -4.17 19.80 -24.53
C ASP A 216 -5.37 20.32 -25.36
N ASN A 217 -5.87 21.51 -25.01
CA ASN A 217 -6.72 22.33 -25.90
C ASN A 217 -5.89 23.05 -26.98
N LYS A 218 -4.58 22.76 -27.08
CA LYS A 218 -3.75 23.14 -28.21
C LYS A 218 -3.50 21.90 -29.07
N GLN A 219 -3.99 21.96 -30.31
CA GLN A 219 -3.61 21.06 -31.40
C GLN A 219 -2.09 20.81 -31.38
N ASP A 220 -1.73 19.55 -31.63
CA ASP A 220 -0.42 19.14 -32.12
C ASP A 220 0.80 19.57 -31.31
N ASN A 221 0.97 18.97 -30.13
CA ASN A 221 2.31 18.53 -29.76
C ASN A 221 2.28 17.01 -29.64
N LYS A 222 2.81 16.33 -30.66
CA LYS A 222 3.13 14.91 -30.57
C LYS A 222 3.84 14.67 -29.23
N PRO A 223 3.47 13.62 -28.46
CA PRO A 223 4.18 13.30 -27.24
C PRO A 223 5.67 13.23 -27.57
N GLN A 224 6.48 14.07 -26.93
CA GLN A 224 7.93 13.90 -27.01
C GLN A 224 8.19 12.45 -26.60
N ASN A 225 8.70 11.69 -27.56
CA ASN A 225 8.99 10.27 -27.46
C ASN A 225 10.00 10.02 -26.33
N SER A 226 9.50 9.97 -25.10
CA SER A 226 10.11 9.17 -24.05
C SER A 226 9.10 8.07 -23.74
N ASN A 227 9.19 6.99 -24.51
CA ASN A 227 8.49 5.73 -24.20
C ASN A 227 8.96 5.11 -22.86
N ASP A 228 9.85 5.79 -22.13
CA ASP A 228 10.33 5.34 -20.85
C ASP A 228 9.25 5.52 -19.76
N TYR A 229 8.80 4.40 -19.22
CA TYR A 229 7.83 4.32 -18.12
C TYR A 229 8.21 5.21 -16.94
N LYS A 230 9.51 5.33 -16.63
CA LYS A 230 10.01 6.18 -15.53
C LYS A 230 9.78 7.67 -15.82
N SER A 231 9.96 8.09 -17.07
CA SER A 231 9.71 9.47 -17.51
C SER A 231 8.23 9.82 -17.36
N ARG A 232 7.34 8.92 -17.81
CA ARG A 232 5.88 9.10 -17.69
C ARG A 232 5.42 9.28 -16.25
N LYS A 233 5.95 8.49 -15.31
CA LYS A 233 5.64 8.65 -13.88
C LYS A 233 6.04 10.03 -13.35
N LYS A 234 7.24 10.49 -13.71
CA LYS A 234 7.72 11.81 -13.29
C LYS A 234 6.85 12.93 -13.88
N GLN A 235 6.44 12.80 -15.14
CA GLN A 235 5.52 13.73 -15.79
C GLN A 235 4.15 13.75 -15.12
N GLY A 236 3.60 12.59 -14.74
CA GLY A 236 2.34 12.50 -14.01
C GLY A 236 2.39 13.25 -12.66
N ILE A 237 3.45 13.03 -11.88
CA ILE A 237 3.66 13.74 -10.60
C ILE A 237 3.74 15.25 -10.83
N GLN A 238 4.54 15.67 -11.81
CA GLN A 238 4.71 17.08 -12.14
C GLN A 238 3.37 17.71 -12.55
N LYS A 239 2.60 17.03 -13.41
CA LYS A 239 1.32 17.53 -13.89
C LYS A 239 0.26 17.61 -12.79
N CYS A 240 0.22 16.61 -11.92
CA CYS A 240 -0.66 16.63 -10.75
C CYS A 240 -0.31 17.84 -9.86
N LEU A 241 0.97 18.04 -9.53
CA LEU A 241 1.41 19.18 -8.73
C LEU A 241 1.08 20.53 -9.37
N GLU A 242 1.26 20.67 -10.68
CA GLU A 242 0.87 21.88 -11.42
C GLU A 242 -0.62 22.19 -11.30
N ILE A 243 -1.48 21.19 -11.41
CA ILE A 243 -2.93 21.38 -11.24
C ILE A 243 -3.24 21.75 -9.79
N LEU A 244 -2.64 21.04 -8.82
CA LEU A 244 -2.87 21.32 -7.40
C LEU A 244 -2.45 22.73 -6.98
N THR A 245 -1.47 23.35 -7.64
CA THR A 245 -0.99 24.70 -7.32
C THR A 245 -1.68 25.81 -8.12
N SER A 246 -2.12 25.51 -9.34
CA SER A 246 -2.78 26.50 -10.21
C SER A 246 -4.28 26.58 -9.99
N ASP A 247 -4.89 25.51 -9.51
CA ASP A 247 -6.33 25.40 -9.30
C ASP A 247 -6.68 25.51 -7.82
N PHE A 248 -7.25 26.66 -7.44
CA PHE A 248 -7.58 26.99 -6.06
C PHE A 248 -8.44 25.93 -5.36
N ARG A 249 -9.21 25.14 -6.12
CA ARG A 249 -10.10 24.08 -5.64
C ARG A 249 -9.36 22.92 -4.98
N PHE A 250 -8.08 22.74 -5.30
CA PHE A 250 -7.28 21.61 -4.82
C PHE A 250 -6.05 22.05 -4.00
N ASN A 251 -5.88 23.34 -3.75
CA ASN A 251 -4.74 23.88 -3.00
C ASN A 251 -4.57 23.25 -1.61
N ASN A 252 -5.67 22.86 -0.96
CA ASN A 252 -5.64 22.19 0.34
C ASN A 252 -4.95 20.81 0.31
N GLN A 253 -4.78 20.20 -0.86
CA GLN A 253 -4.11 18.90 -1.02
C GLN A 253 -2.59 19.02 -1.22
N ILE A 254 -2.04 20.22 -1.43
CA ILE A 254 -0.63 20.43 -1.76
C ILE A 254 0.29 19.88 -0.67
N GLU A 255 0.01 20.20 0.60
CA GLU A 255 0.84 19.76 1.73
C GLU A 255 0.82 18.23 1.85
N TYR A 256 -0.38 17.63 1.82
CA TYR A 256 -0.58 16.19 1.86
C TYR A 256 0.17 15.48 0.72
N PHE A 257 0.01 15.97 -0.51
CA PHE A 257 0.69 15.40 -1.68
C PHE A 257 2.21 15.46 -1.53
N ASN A 258 2.76 16.58 -1.05
CA ASN A 258 4.21 16.77 -0.93
C ASN A 258 4.87 15.86 0.10
N ILE A 259 4.19 15.54 1.20
CA ILE A 259 4.71 14.62 2.23
C ILE A 259 4.47 13.14 1.89
N HIS A 260 3.53 12.84 0.98
CA HIS A 260 3.17 11.48 0.63
C HIS A 260 4.31 10.73 -0.09
N LYS A 261 4.50 9.45 0.22
CA LYS A 261 5.60 8.64 -0.34
C LYS A 261 5.31 8.10 -1.75
N LYS A 262 4.03 7.96 -2.08
CA LYS A 262 3.53 7.34 -3.31
C LYS A 262 2.82 8.37 -4.16
N LYS A 263 3.58 9.38 -4.57
CA LYS A 263 3.08 10.50 -5.38
C LYS A 263 2.66 10.05 -6.77
N ASP A 264 3.33 9.05 -7.33
CA ASP A 264 3.00 8.48 -8.64
C ASP A 264 1.60 7.86 -8.63
N ASP A 265 1.33 6.94 -7.70
CA ASP A 265 0.03 6.27 -7.60
C ASP A 265 -1.11 7.30 -7.30
N LEU A 266 -0.87 8.25 -6.39
CA LEU A 266 -1.82 9.34 -6.11
C LEU A 266 -2.11 10.20 -7.35
N SER A 267 -1.07 10.59 -8.09
CA SER A 267 -1.22 11.40 -9.32
C SER A 267 -2.04 10.67 -10.36
N ASP A 268 -1.84 9.37 -10.51
CA ASP A 268 -2.52 8.55 -11.51
C ASP A 268 -4.03 8.47 -11.25
N SER A 269 -4.44 8.28 -9.99
CA SER A 269 -5.87 8.30 -9.60
C SER A 269 -6.51 9.69 -9.78
N PHE A 270 -5.80 10.76 -9.41
CA PHE A 270 -6.29 12.13 -9.55
C PHE A 270 -6.43 12.55 -11.02
N LEU A 271 -5.37 12.39 -11.82
CA LEU A 271 -5.34 12.81 -13.23
C LEU A 271 -6.35 12.03 -14.09
N GLN A 272 -6.60 10.76 -13.78
CA GLN A 272 -7.65 9.99 -14.44
C GLN A 272 -9.04 10.59 -14.21
N GLY A 273 -9.36 11.00 -12.97
CA GLY A 273 -10.62 11.64 -12.64
C GLY A 273 -10.76 13.02 -13.29
N MET A 274 -9.71 13.83 -13.24
CA MET A 274 -9.69 15.15 -13.89
C MET A 274 -9.87 15.05 -15.41
N TRP A 275 -9.23 14.08 -16.06
CA TRP A 275 -9.43 13.84 -17.48
C TRP A 275 -10.88 13.50 -17.82
N PHE A 276 -11.51 12.65 -17.01
CA PHE A 276 -12.91 12.27 -17.21
C PHE A 276 -13.86 13.45 -17.02
N ILE A 277 -13.70 14.21 -15.94
CA ILE A 277 -14.48 15.43 -15.66
C ILE A 277 -14.39 16.41 -16.84
N ASN A 278 -13.17 16.69 -17.31
CA ASN A 278 -12.96 17.58 -18.45
C ASN A 278 -13.57 17.03 -19.75
N LYS A 279 -13.43 15.73 -20.02
CA LYS A 279 -13.97 15.10 -21.22
C LYS A 279 -15.50 15.15 -21.27
N GLN A 280 -16.16 14.96 -20.13
CA GLN A 280 -17.62 14.95 -20.03
C GLN A 280 -18.22 16.35 -19.84
N ASN A 281 -17.39 17.39 -19.75
CA ASN A 281 -17.80 18.77 -19.44
C ASN A 281 -18.66 18.87 -18.16
N LEU A 282 -18.24 18.15 -17.11
CA LEU A 282 -18.92 18.10 -15.81
C LEU A 282 -18.46 19.19 -14.85
#